data_AF-A0A4Q2U025-F1
#
_entry.id   AF-A0A4Q2U025-F1
#
_cell.length_a   1.000
_cell.length_b   1.000
_cell.length_c   1.000
_cell.angle_alpha   90.00
_cell.angle_beta   90.00
_cell.angle_gamma   90.00
#
_symmetry.space_group_name_H-M   'P 1'
#
loop_
_entity.id
_entity.type
_entity.pdbx_description
1 polymer ?
#
loop_
_entity_poly.entity_id
_entity_poly.type
_entity_poly.pdbx_seq_one_letter_code
_entity_poly.pdbx_strand_id
1 'polypeptide(L)'
;MRLWTFSDLHLDARGNAPDPLPRAPASFDAVVVSGDLSSPLTAALDWLHVRLPSVPVVYVAGNHDAWCGPDAVDRYTLDVQMLRGRELAARHGITLLEDDDAVIGGVRFLGATLWSDLRLTARLTTMDPARVVGRGMLDYRRIRRRRSGRHHYVRPTDLLARHHASCTWLETELARPHDGPTVVVTHHAPQPRGLSRRSTAARSPSCRVGRPRRSVPGCRRSSMPQGRPAPTAAGAARSRRGSRLN
;
A
#
# COMPACT_ATOMS: atom_id res chain seq x y z
N MET A 1 9.92 14.51 -7.73
CA MET A 1 10.16 13.88 -6.41
C MET A 1 11.13 12.71 -6.58
N ARG A 2 12.21 12.70 -5.81
CA ARG A 2 13.21 11.62 -5.71
C ARG A 2 12.97 10.86 -4.41
N LEU A 3 12.81 9.55 -4.52
CA LEU A 3 12.50 8.68 -3.40
C LEU A 3 13.75 7.88 -3.03
N TRP A 4 14.09 7.86 -1.74
CA TRP A 4 15.03 6.88 -1.21
C TRP A 4 14.23 5.74 -0.57
N THR A 5 14.48 4.51 -0.99
CA THR A 5 13.63 3.36 -0.64
C THR A 5 14.43 2.25 0.02
N PHE A 6 13.88 1.63 1.07
CA PHE A 6 14.44 0.44 1.71
C PHE A 6 13.36 -0.35 2.46
N SER A 7 13.69 -1.55 2.92
CA SER A 7 12.80 -2.49 3.60
C SER A 7 13.61 -3.59 4.29
N ASP A 8 12.92 -4.50 5.00
CA ASP A 8 13.48 -5.78 5.46
C ASP A 8 14.78 -5.63 6.27
N LEU A 9 14.88 -4.55 7.06
CA LEU A 9 16.05 -4.33 7.91
C LEU A 9 16.06 -5.28 9.11
N HIS A 10 14.88 -5.75 9.58
CA HIS A 10 14.73 -6.66 10.72
C HIS A 10 15.64 -6.32 11.92
N LEU A 11 15.55 -5.08 12.40
CA LEU A 11 16.41 -4.52 13.45
C LEU A 11 16.26 -5.23 14.82
N ASP A 12 15.18 -5.97 15.02
CA ASP A 12 14.93 -6.80 16.20
C ASP A 12 15.60 -8.18 16.13
N ALA A 13 16.12 -8.57 14.97
CA ALA A 13 16.84 -9.83 14.83
C ALA A 13 18.17 -9.78 15.59
N ARG A 14 18.44 -10.83 16.39
CA ARG A 14 19.63 -10.89 17.24
C ARG A 14 20.91 -10.74 16.42
N GLY A 15 21.74 -9.77 16.78
CA GLY A 15 23.02 -9.49 16.10
C GLY A 15 22.86 -8.76 14.77
N ASN A 16 21.64 -8.38 14.39
CA ASN A 16 21.36 -7.61 13.19
C ASN A 16 21.23 -6.12 13.56
N ALA A 17 22.09 -5.28 13.01
CA ALA A 17 22.05 -3.83 13.22
C ALA A 17 22.35 -3.06 11.92
N PRO A 18 21.63 -3.34 10.80
CA PRO A 18 21.84 -2.60 9.57
C PRO A 18 21.38 -1.16 9.75
N ASP A 19 22.26 -0.22 9.38
CA ASP A 19 21.90 1.18 9.26
C ASP A 19 22.09 1.62 7.80
N PRO A 20 21.00 1.95 7.07
CA PRO A 20 21.09 2.39 5.69
C PRO A 20 21.51 3.88 5.58
N LEU A 21 21.44 4.67 6.66
CA LEU A 21 21.71 6.11 6.65
C LEU A 21 23.12 6.50 6.19
N PRO A 22 24.19 5.80 6.59
CA PRO A 22 25.52 6.07 6.07
C PRO A 22 25.65 5.90 4.54
N ARG A 23 24.70 5.20 3.91
CA ARG A 23 24.64 4.97 2.46
C ARG A 23 23.47 5.72 1.80
N ALA A 24 22.88 6.69 2.50
CA ALA A 24 21.81 7.49 1.94
C ALA A 24 22.30 8.22 0.67
N PRO A 25 21.45 8.36 -0.36
CA PRO A 25 21.78 9.16 -1.53
C PRO A 25 22.12 10.60 -1.13
N ALA A 26 23.00 11.25 -1.89
CA ALA A 26 23.39 12.64 -1.64
C ALA A 26 22.19 13.62 -1.60
N SER A 27 21.08 13.27 -2.24
CA SER A 27 19.83 14.03 -2.13
C SER A 27 18.60 13.20 -2.51
N PHE A 28 17.53 13.37 -1.74
CA PHE A 28 16.22 12.76 -1.91
C PHE A 28 15.17 13.70 -1.28
N ASP A 29 13.92 13.56 -1.70
CA ASP A 29 12.83 14.45 -1.27
C ASP A 29 11.91 13.76 -0.24
N ALA A 30 11.86 12.43 -0.25
CA ALA A 30 11.12 11.61 0.71
C ALA A 30 11.74 10.21 0.84
N VAL A 31 11.45 9.53 1.94
CA VAL A 31 11.81 8.13 2.19
C VAL A 31 10.56 7.26 2.06
N VAL A 32 10.69 6.12 1.39
CA VAL A 32 9.63 5.10 1.30
C VAL A 32 10.14 3.81 1.90
N VAL A 33 9.49 3.34 2.96
CA VAL A 33 9.83 2.10 3.64
C VAL A 33 8.73 1.06 3.39
N SER A 34 9.08 -0.04 2.71
CA SER A 34 8.13 -1.13 2.41
C SER A 34 8.24 -2.28 3.41
N GLY A 35 8.08 -1.95 4.69
CA GLY A 35 7.86 -2.91 5.77
C GLY A 35 9.09 -3.62 6.30
N ASP A 36 8.86 -4.43 7.33
CA ASP A 36 9.82 -5.36 7.94
C ASP A 36 11.08 -4.67 8.46
N LEU A 37 10.89 -3.47 9.01
CA LEU A 37 11.99 -2.73 9.63
C LEU A 37 12.30 -3.30 11.02
N SER A 38 11.27 -3.58 11.82
CA SER A 38 11.39 -4.13 13.17
C SER A 38 10.05 -4.72 13.64
N SER A 39 10.07 -5.58 14.65
CA SER A 39 8.88 -5.92 15.42
C SER A 39 9.03 -5.51 16.88
N PRO A 40 8.06 -4.78 17.49
CA PRO A 40 6.76 -4.36 16.92
C PRO A 40 6.87 -3.20 15.91
N LEU A 41 5.83 -3.00 15.07
CA LEU A 41 5.69 -1.83 14.17
C LEU A 41 6.01 -0.48 14.86
N THR A 42 5.61 -0.32 16.12
CA THR A 42 5.87 0.92 16.86
C THR A 42 7.37 1.17 17.05
N ALA A 43 8.16 0.12 17.27
CA ALA A 43 9.62 0.23 17.36
C ALA A 43 10.25 0.64 16.02
N ALA A 44 9.70 0.17 14.90
CA ALA A 44 10.11 0.62 13.57
C ALA A 44 9.86 2.12 13.36
N LEU A 45 8.68 2.61 13.75
CA LEU A 45 8.30 4.02 13.62
C LEU A 45 9.14 4.93 14.54
N ASP A 46 9.39 4.51 15.78
CA ASP A 46 10.29 5.24 16.70
C ASP A 46 11.71 5.33 16.13
N TRP A 47 12.22 4.21 15.60
CA TRP A 47 13.55 4.16 14.99
C TRP A 47 13.69 5.17 13.82
N LEU A 48 12.66 5.25 12.97
CA LEU A 48 12.61 6.19 11.84
C LEU A 48 12.53 7.64 12.31
N HIS A 49 11.65 7.92 13.27
CA HIS A 49 11.45 9.27 13.81
C HIS A 49 12.76 9.86 14.37
N VAL A 50 13.52 9.06 15.12
CA VAL A 50 14.80 9.51 15.71
C VAL A 50 15.85 9.80 14.64
N ARG A 51 15.85 9.05 13.54
CA ARG A 51 16.93 9.07 12.54
C ARG A 51 16.69 9.93 11.32
N LEU A 52 15.43 10.14 10.97
CA LEU A 52 14.99 10.92 9.83
C LEU A 52 14.13 12.10 10.28
N PRO A 53 14.60 12.93 11.24
CA PRO A 53 13.80 14.06 11.69
C PRO A 53 13.56 15.01 10.51
N SER A 54 12.32 15.45 10.34
CA SER A 54 11.90 16.40 9.29
C SER A 54 11.98 15.89 7.84
N VAL A 55 12.28 14.60 7.61
CA VAL A 55 12.18 13.98 6.29
C VAL A 55 10.77 13.40 6.12
N PRO A 56 10.05 13.68 5.02
CA PRO A 56 8.79 12.98 4.74
C PRO A 56 9.02 11.47 4.60
N VAL A 57 8.38 10.68 5.44
CA VAL A 57 8.45 9.21 5.41
C VAL A 57 7.09 8.63 5.06
N VAL A 58 7.05 7.79 4.03
CA VAL A 58 5.94 6.89 3.73
C VAL A 58 6.32 5.50 4.20
N TYR A 59 5.48 4.88 5.03
CA TYR A 59 5.70 3.54 5.56
C TYR A 59 4.53 2.64 5.17
N VAL A 60 4.82 1.46 4.64
CA VAL A 60 3.85 0.37 4.48
C VAL A 60 4.30 -0.75 5.39
N ALA A 61 3.40 -1.28 6.22
CA ALA A 61 3.73 -2.40 7.09
C ALA A 61 4.07 -3.65 6.26
N GLY A 62 4.98 -4.45 6.79
CA GLY A 62 5.20 -5.83 6.35
C GLY A 62 4.56 -6.82 7.30
N ASN A 63 4.81 -8.11 7.08
CA ASN A 63 4.29 -9.15 7.96
C ASN A 63 5.01 -9.16 9.32
N HIS A 64 6.31 -8.87 9.35
CA HIS A 64 7.14 -8.90 10.55
C HIS A 64 6.77 -7.78 11.52
N ASP A 65 6.31 -6.63 11.02
CA ASP A 65 5.81 -5.51 11.83
C ASP A 65 4.68 -5.90 12.81
N ALA A 66 3.96 -6.99 12.51
CA ALA A 66 2.88 -7.55 13.32
C ALA A 66 3.25 -8.79 14.14
N TRP A 67 4.52 -9.20 14.15
CA TRP A 67 4.97 -10.38 14.87
C TRP A 67 4.96 -10.18 16.37
N CYS A 68 4.08 -10.89 17.06
CA CYS A 68 4.12 -11.04 18.51
C CYS A 68 4.90 -12.31 18.86
N GLY A 69 6.15 -12.16 19.33
CA GLY A 69 6.97 -13.27 19.80
C GLY A 69 6.32 -14.06 20.95
N PRO A 70 6.69 -15.34 21.17
CA PRO A 70 6.15 -16.16 22.25
C PRO A 70 6.41 -15.55 23.64
N ASP A 71 7.57 -14.90 23.79
CA ASP A 71 8.06 -14.27 25.02
C ASP A 71 7.69 -12.78 25.10
N ALA A 72 6.88 -12.28 24.17
CA ALA A 72 6.44 -10.89 24.20
C ALA A 72 5.58 -10.62 25.44
N VAL A 73 6.03 -9.67 26.27
CA VAL A 73 5.34 -9.21 27.47
C VAL A 73 3.99 -8.58 27.10
N ASP A 74 3.99 -7.73 26.06
CA ASP A 74 2.76 -7.19 25.48
C ASP A 74 2.28 -8.05 24.31
N ARG A 75 1.10 -8.67 24.47
CA ARG A 75 0.45 -9.47 23.44
C ARG A 75 -0.66 -8.67 22.79
N TYR A 76 -0.45 -8.33 21.53
CA TYR A 76 -1.39 -7.58 20.70
C TYR A 76 -1.87 -8.41 19.50
N THR A 77 -2.99 -8.02 18.90
CA THR A 77 -3.41 -8.53 17.59
C THR A 77 -2.82 -7.68 16.48
N LEU A 78 -2.82 -8.19 15.26
CA LEU A 78 -2.47 -7.44 14.06
C LEU A 78 -3.23 -6.11 13.99
N ASP A 79 -4.55 -6.13 14.20
CA ASP A 79 -5.36 -4.90 14.13
C ASP A 79 -5.04 -3.90 15.25
N VAL A 80 -4.77 -4.40 16.47
CA VAL A 80 -4.33 -3.53 17.59
C VAL A 80 -2.97 -2.92 17.30
N GLN A 81 -2.06 -3.68 16.70
CA GLN A 81 -0.73 -3.18 16.36
C GLN A 81 -0.77 -2.15 15.25
N MET A 82 -1.62 -2.36 14.24
CA MET A 82 -1.86 -1.35 13.19
C MET A 82 -2.48 -0.08 13.75
N LEU A 83 -3.45 -0.19 14.67
CA LEU A 83 -4.04 0.99 15.34
C LEU A 83 -2.97 1.81 16.09
N ARG A 84 -2.18 1.14 16.93
CA ARG A 84 -1.05 1.78 17.65
C ARG A 84 -0.03 2.39 16.70
N GLY A 85 0.26 1.70 15.60
CA GLY A 85 1.13 2.19 14.54
C GLY A 85 0.60 3.49 13.93
N ARG A 86 -0.70 3.56 13.60
CA ARG A 86 -1.32 4.79 13.04
C ARG A 86 -1.25 5.96 14.02
N GLU A 87 -1.58 5.72 15.29
CA GLU A 87 -1.50 6.75 16.34
C GLU A 87 -0.07 7.28 16.52
N LEU A 88 0.92 6.40 16.55
CA LEU A 88 2.33 6.78 16.70
C LEU A 88 2.87 7.47 15.44
N ALA A 89 2.55 6.95 14.26
CA ALA A 89 2.94 7.53 12.98
C ALA A 89 2.42 8.96 12.85
N ALA A 90 1.16 9.21 13.23
CA ALA A 90 0.58 10.55 13.26
C ALA A 90 1.35 11.50 14.20
N ARG A 91 1.75 11.05 15.40
CA ARG A 91 2.59 11.85 16.31
C ARG A 91 3.97 12.14 15.74
N HIS A 92 4.53 11.21 14.99
CA HIS A 92 5.88 11.32 14.42
C HIS A 92 5.92 12.00 13.05
N GLY A 93 4.76 12.35 12.47
CA GLY A 93 4.68 12.88 11.10
C GLY A 93 5.03 11.84 10.02
N ILE A 94 4.90 10.56 10.32
CA ILE A 94 5.12 9.45 9.37
C ILE A 94 3.79 9.10 8.71
N THR A 95 3.80 8.95 7.38
CA THR A 95 2.63 8.51 6.61
C THR A 95 2.59 6.99 6.57
N LEU A 96 1.91 6.37 7.55
CA LEU A 96 1.69 4.92 7.58
C LEU A 96 0.47 4.54 6.71
N LEU A 97 0.68 3.69 5.70
CA LEU A 97 -0.34 3.25 4.75
C LEU A 97 -0.61 1.75 4.87
N GLU A 98 -1.88 1.38 4.96
CA GLU A 98 -2.39 0.01 4.85
C GLU A 98 -3.81 0.09 4.30
N ASP A 99 -3.99 -0.32 3.05
CA ASP A 99 -5.17 -0.05 2.23
C ASP A 99 -5.58 1.44 2.32
N ASP A 100 -4.58 2.32 2.21
CA ASP A 100 -4.74 3.77 2.41
C ASP A 100 -3.86 4.58 1.46
N ASP A 101 -4.21 5.85 1.27
CA ASP A 101 -3.52 6.77 0.36
C ASP A 101 -3.08 8.09 1.02
N ALA A 102 -2.09 8.72 0.40
CA ALA A 102 -1.65 10.06 0.76
C ALA A 102 -1.06 10.79 -0.44
N VAL A 103 -1.18 12.12 -0.47
CA VAL A 103 -0.54 12.97 -1.48
C VAL A 103 0.57 13.79 -0.84
N ILE A 104 1.80 13.60 -1.30
CA ILE A 104 2.99 14.31 -0.82
C ILE A 104 3.66 14.96 -2.03
N GLY A 105 3.85 16.28 -2.01
CA GLY A 105 4.49 17.02 -3.11
C GLY A 105 3.85 16.77 -4.49
N GLY A 106 2.52 16.62 -4.54
CA GLY A 106 1.76 16.33 -5.77
C GLY A 106 1.81 14.87 -6.25
N VAL A 107 2.56 13.99 -5.57
CA VAL A 107 2.63 12.56 -5.85
C VAL A 107 1.64 11.82 -4.95
N ARG A 108 0.76 10.99 -5.54
CA ARG A 108 -0.14 10.12 -4.79
C ARG A 108 0.57 8.82 -4.44
N PHE A 109 0.56 8.42 -3.19
CA PHE A 109 1.04 7.15 -2.69
C PHE A 109 -0.14 6.28 -2.32
N LEU A 110 -0.17 5.05 -2.83
CA LEU A 110 -1.12 4.01 -2.44
C LEU A 110 -0.33 2.92 -1.73
N GLY A 111 -0.69 2.58 -0.50
CA GLY A 111 0.08 1.63 0.31
C GLY A 111 -0.77 0.49 0.85
N ALA A 112 -0.27 -0.73 0.70
CA ALA A 112 -0.88 -1.92 1.28
C ALA A 112 0.19 -2.98 1.57
N THR A 113 0.07 -3.71 2.68
CA THR A 113 0.95 -4.88 2.94
C THR A 113 0.85 -5.89 1.79
N LEU A 114 -0.33 -5.94 1.15
CA LEU A 114 -0.69 -6.82 0.03
C LEU A 114 -0.36 -8.29 0.32
N TRP A 115 -0.86 -8.79 1.46
CA TRP A 115 -0.66 -10.16 1.97
C TRP A 115 -0.60 -11.25 0.88
N SER A 116 0.17 -12.32 1.10
CA SER A 116 0.37 -13.36 0.08
C SER A 116 -0.94 -14.00 -0.43
N ASP A 117 -1.04 -14.16 -1.76
CA ASP A 117 -2.14 -14.83 -2.45
C ASP A 117 -2.01 -16.37 -2.50
N LEU A 118 -0.96 -16.90 -1.89
CA LEU A 118 -0.60 -18.33 -1.82
C LEU A 118 -0.36 -19.02 -3.18
N ARG A 119 -0.48 -18.31 -4.31
CA ARG A 119 -0.40 -18.91 -5.64
C ARG A 119 1.01 -19.37 -6.00
N LEU A 120 2.05 -18.70 -5.49
CA LEU A 120 3.42 -19.18 -5.66
C LEU A 120 3.59 -20.55 -4.99
N THR A 121 3.12 -20.70 -3.76
CA THR A 121 3.12 -21.99 -3.05
C THR A 121 2.31 -23.01 -3.84
N ALA A 122 1.14 -22.64 -4.37
CA ALA A 122 0.31 -23.52 -5.19
C ALA A 122 1.00 -24.05 -6.46
N ARG A 123 2.03 -23.36 -6.97
CA ARG A 123 2.85 -23.84 -8.10
C ARG A 123 3.98 -24.78 -7.68
N LEU A 124 4.37 -24.75 -6.41
CA LEU A 124 5.52 -25.48 -5.87
C LEU A 124 5.13 -26.76 -5.13
N THR A 125 3.83 -27.01 -4.94
CA THR A 125 3.35 -28.17 -4.19
C THR A 125 2.04 -28.71 -4.76
N THR A 126 1.86 -30.03 -4.63
CA THR A 126 0.61 -30.74 -4.95
C THR A 126 -0.36 -30.78 -3.77
N MET A 127 0.11 -30.41 -2.57
CA MET A 127 -0.72 -30.32 -1.37
C MET A 127 -1.51 -29.00 -1.33
N ASP A 128 -2.50 -28.92 -0.44
CA ASP A 128 -3.20 -27.67 -0.15
C ASP A 128 -2.19 -26.57 0.28
N PRO A 129 -2.02 -25.48 -0.49
CA PRO A 129 -1.03 -24.43 -0.22
C PRO A 129 -1.23 -23.77 1.14
N ALA A 130 -2.49 -23.61 1.57
CA ALA A 130 -2.81 -23.04 2.87
C ALA A 130 -2.29 -23.95 4.00
N ARG A 131 -2.44 -25.27 3.87
CA ARG A 131 -1.89 -26.21 4.85
C ARG A 131 -0.37 -26.18 4.90
N VAL A 132 0.28 -26.07 3.75
CA VAL A 132 1.75 -26.02 3.65
C VAL A 132 2.28 -24.77 4.36
N VAL A 133 1.81 -23.58 3.98
CA VAL A 133 2.31 -22.34 4.58
C VAL A 133 1.89 -22.23 6.05
N GLY A 134 0.68 -22.67 6.41
CA GLY A 134 0.16 -22.60 7.78
C GLY A 134 0.98 -23.42 8.77
N ARG A 135 1.68 -24.46 8.32
CA ARG A 135 2.60 -25.25 9.14
C ARG A 135 4.04 -24.72 9.10
N GLY A 136 4.48 -24.20 7.95
CA GLY A 136 5.88 -23.86 7.70
C GLY A 136 6.28 -22.42 8.01
N MET A 137 5.37 -21.46 7.87
CA MET A 137 5.72 -20.03 7.99
C MET A 137 5.47 -19.48 9.40
N LEU A 138 6.40 -18.65 9.87
CA LEU A 138 6.36 -18.07 11.21
C LEU A 138 5.20 -17.08 11.39
N ASP A 139 4.70 -16.47 10.31
CA ASP A 139 3.55 -15.56 10.34
C ASP A 139 2.36 -16.18 11.07
N TYR A 140 2.04 -17.45 10.76
CA TYR A 140 0.92 -18.19 11.35
C TYR A 140 1.19 -18.68 12.78
N ARG A 141 2.36 -18.37 13.34
CA ARG A 141 2.78 -18.67 14.71
C ARG A 141 3.16 -17.43 15.51
N ARG A 142 3.23 -16.25 14.88
CA ARG A 142 3.66 -14.99 15.51
C ARG A 142 2.64 -13.88 15.33
N ILE A 143 1.84 -13.87 14.26
CA ILE A 143 0.82 -12.85 14.05
C ILE A 143 -0.49 -13.29 14.67
N ARG A 144 -1.00 -12.51 15.61
CA ARG A 144 -2.24 -12.82 16.34
C ARG A 144 -3.44 -12.15 15.67
N ARG A 145 -4.52 -12.89 15.47
CA ARG A 145 -5.84 -12.35 15.11
C ARG A 145 -6.75 -12.12 16.33
N ARG A 146 -6.44 -12.77 17.46
CA ARG A 146 -7.20 -12.64 18.72
C ARG A 146 -6.24 -12.54 19.90
N ARG A 147 -6.64 -11.83 20.97
CA ARG A 147 -5.82 -11.68 22.18
C ARG A 147 -5.57 -13.02 22.88
N SER A 148 -6.57 -13.89 22.96
CA SER A 148 -6.48 -15.19 23.64
C SER A 148 -7.38 -16.25 22.98
N GLY A 149 -7.36 -17.48 23.51
CA GLY A 149 -8.21 -18.59 23.07
C GLY A 149 -7.59 -19.50 22.01
N ARG A 150 -8.32 -20.54 21.61
CA ARG A 150 -7.91 -21.43 20.51
C ARG A 150 -7.90 -20.66 19.19
N HIS A 151 -6.95 -20.98 18.31
CA HIS A 151 -6.80 -20.33 16.99
C HIS A 151 -6.65 -18.80 17.06
N HIS A 152 -5.82 -18.34 18.00
CA HIS A 152 -5.54 -16.92 18.19
C HIS A 152 -4.51 -16.35 17.20
N TYR A 153 -3.75 -17.21 16.51
CA TYR A 153 -2.92 -16.80 15.39
C TYR A 153 -3.73 -16.66 14.10
N VAL A 154 -3.28 -15.80 13.19
CA VAL A 154 -3.84 -15.68 11.84
C VAL A 154 -3.75 -17.03 11.13
N ARG A 155 -4.73 -17.29 10.27
CA ARG A 155 -4.73 -18.42 9.34
C ARG A 155 -4.38 -17.94 7.94
N PRO A 156 -3.88 -18.81 7.06
CA PRO A 156 -3.65 -18.48 5.65
C PRO A 156 -4.89 -17.90 4.97
N THR A 157 -6.08 -18.43 5.30
CA THR A 157 -7.36 -17.91 4.80
C THR A 157 -7.67 -16.48 5.27
N ASP A 158 -7.24 -16.10 6.48
CA ASP A 158 -7.46 -14.75 7.01
C ASP A 158 -6.61 -13.73 6.23
N LEU A 159 -5.35 -14.09 5.94
CA LEU A 159 -4.44 -13.24 5.16
C LEU A 159 -4.80 -13.20 3.68
N LEU A 160 -5.28 -14.32 3.11
CA LEU A 160 -5.81 -14.36 1.75
C LEU A 160 -7.06 -13.47 1.59
N ALA A 161 -7.95 -13.44 2.59
CA ALA A 161 -9.09 -12.53 2.58
C ALA A 161 -8.63 -11.06 2.58
N ARG A 162 -7.61 -10.71 3.39
CA ARG A 162 -7.00 -9.37 3.35
C ARG A 162 -6.36 -9.07 1.99
N HIS A 163 -5.65 -10.02 1.38
CA HIS A 163 -5.09 -9.85 0.03
C HIS A 163 -6.17 -9.43 -0.99
N HIS A 164 -7.31 -10.13 -1.01
CA HIS A 164 -8.40 -9.82 -1.93
C HIS A 164 -9.02 -8.45 -1.68
N ALA A 165 -9.16 -8.05 -0.40
CA ALA A 165 -9.61 -6.72 -0.03
C ALA A 165 -8.63 -5.64 -0.53
N SER A 166 -7.32 -5.81 -0.29
CA SER A 166 -6.28 -4.89 -0.76
C SER A 166 -6.24 -4.77 -2.28
N CYS A 167 -6.38 -5.88 -3.01
CA CYS A 167 -6.47 -5.83 -4.48
C CYS A 167 -7.68 -5.03 -4.96
N THR A 168 -8.84 -5.25 -4.35
CA THR A 168 -10.08 -4.53 -4.69
C THR A 168 -9.93 -3.03 -4.41
N TRP A 169 -9.35 -2.69 -3.26
CA TRP A 169 -9.07 -1.31 -2.87
C TRP A 169 -8.08 -0.64 -3.83
N LEU A 170 -6.93 -1.29 -4.13
CA LEU A 170 -5.93 -0.79 -5.07
C LEU A 170 -6.51 -0.59 -6.47
N GLU A 171 -7.32 -1.53 -6.98
CA GLU A 171 -7.98 -1.39 -8.29
C GLU A 171 -8.91 -0.19 -8.33
N THR A 172 -9.66 0.03 -7.24
CA THR A 172 -10.57 1.17 -7.10
C THR A 172 -9.80 2.49 -7.08
N GLU A 173 -8.73 2.58 -6.27
CA GLU A 173 -7.95 3.81 -6.13
C GLU A 173 -7.11 4.14 -7.38
N LEU A 174 -6.58 3.13 -8.07
CA LEU A 174 -5.88 3.33 -9.33
C LEU A 174 -6.81 3.78 -10.46
N ALA A 175 -8.10 3.44 -10.41
CA ALA A 175 -9.09 3.92 -11.37
C ALA A 175 -9.49 5.40 -11.13
N ARG A 176 -9.30 5.92 -9.91
CA ARG A 176 -9.57 7.32 -9.60
C ARG A 176 -8.54 8.23 -10.28
N PRO A 177 -8.97 9.24 -11.07
CA PRO A 177 -8.08 10.21 -11.69
C PRO A 177 -7.22 10.95 -10.66
N HIS A 178 -5.97 11.22 -11.01
CA HIS A 178 -5.05 12.06 -10.25
C HIS A 178 -4.17 12.82 -11.25
N ASP A 179 -4.07 14.14 -11.10
CA ASP A 179 -3.34 15.01 -12.05
C ASP A 179 -1.81 14.90 -11.90
N GLY A 180 -1.32 14.07 -10.99
CA GLY A 180 0.10 13.79 -10.75
C GLY A 180 0.48 12.31 -10.89
N PRO A 181 1.76 11.96 -10.66
CA PRO A 181 2.19 10.57 -10.63
C PRO A 181 1.57 9.82 -9.44
N THR A 182 1.31 8.54 -9.64
CA THR A 182 0.89 7.62 -8.57
C THR A 182 1.98 6.57 -8.33
N VAL A 183 2.36 6.38 -7.07
CA VAL A 183 3.33 5.39 -6.60
C VAL A 183 2.58 4.35 -5.79
N VAL A 184 2.70 3.09 -6.17
CA VAL A 184 2.16 1.97 -5.40
C VAL A 184 3.29 1.36 -4.58
N VAL A 185 3.08 1.28 -3.27
CA VAL A 185 4.03 0.74 -2.30
C VAL A 185 3.40 -0.51 -1.67
N THR A 186 4.06 -1.64 -1.84
CA THR A 186 3.60 -2.92 -1.29
C THR A 186 4.76 -3.64 -0.64
N HIS A 187 4.53 -4.24 0.52
CA HIS A 187 5.53 -5.12 1.13
C HIS A 187 5.63 -6.44 0.35
N HIS A 188 4.57 -7.24 0.29
CA HIS A 188 4.59 -8.40 -0.58
C HIS A 188 4.42 -7.96 -2.04
N ALA A 189 5.35 -8.38 -2.89
CA ALA A 189 5.33 -7.99 -4.28
C ALA A 189 4.08 -8.53 -5.01
N PRO A 190 3.34 -7.71 -5.77
CA PRO A 190 2.32 -8.18 -6.69
C PRO A 190 2.95 -9.14 -7.69
N GLN A 191 2.23 -10.20 -8.05
CA GLN A 191 2.76 -11.26 -8.89
C GLN A 191 3.47 -10.70 -10.14
N PRO A 192 4.70 -11.13 -10.44
CA PRO A 192 5.34 -10.73 -11.69
C PRO A 192 4.57 -11.34 -12.86
N ARG A 193 3.94 -10.49 -13.68
CA ARG A 193 3.58 -10.87 -15.05
C ARG A 193 4.88 -11.13 -15.81
N GLY A 194 5.24 -12.40 -15.97
CA GLY A 194 6.38 -12.86 -16.75
C GLY A 194 7.70 -12.88 -15.99
N LEU A 195 8.10 -14.06 -15.51
CA LEU A 195 9.50 -14.33 -15.18
C LEU A 195 10.19 -14.76 -16.48
N SER A 196 10.94 -13.86 -17.14
CA SER A 196 12.04 -14.31 -17.99
C SER A 196 13.08 -14.95 -17.09
N ARG A 197 13.58 -16.11 -17.49
CA ARG A 197 14.35 -17.11 -16.71
C ARG A 197 15.74 -16.68 -16.21
N ARG A 198 15.96 -15.41 -15.88
CA ARG A 198 17.24 -14.87 -15.37
C ARG A 198 17.02 -13.74 -14.36
N SER A 199 16.80 -14.09 -13.10
CA SER A 199 17.32 -13.31 -11.96
C SER A 199 17.30 -14.17 -10.70
N THR A 200 18.42 -14.83 -10.43
CA THR A 200 18.78 -15.32 -9.11
C THR A 200 19.36 -14.13 -8.33
N ALA A 201 18.48 -13.30 -7.77
CA ALA A 201 18.84 -12.31 -6.76
C ALA A 201 17.65 -12.19 -5.81
N ALA A 202 17.94 -12.09 -4.51
CA ALA A 202 16.94 -12.03 -3.44
C ALA A 202 15.80 -11.06 -3.79
N ARG A 203 14.56 -11.54 -3.62
CA ARG A 203 13.35 -10.83 -4.00
C ARG A 203 13.13 -9.64 -3.08
N SER A 204 13.43 -8.43 -3.55
CA SER A 204 13.08 -7.18 -2.85
C SER A 204 11.59 -6.84 -3.04
N PRO A 205 10.94 -6.20 -2.05
CA PRO A 205 9.60 -5.64 -2.20
C PRO A 205 9.56 -4.60 -3.33
N SER A 206 8.45 -4.54 -4.07
CA SER A 206 8.37 -3.76 -5.30
C SER A 206 7.71 -2.40 -5.08
N CYS A 207 8.47 -1.32 -5.26
CA CYS A 207 7.92 0.00 -5.54
C CYS A 207 7.73 0.11 -7.07
N ARG A 208 6.51 0.40 -7.54
CA ARG A 208 6.26 0.68 -8.96
C ARG A 208 5.68 2.08 -9.12
N VAL A 209 6.33 2.88 -9.96
CA VAL A 209 5.81 4.17 -10.43
C VAL A 209 4.93 3.93 -11.65
N GLY A 210 3.63 4.19 -11.53
CA GLY A 210 2.73 4.17 -12.67
C GLY A 210 2.94 5.42 -13.54
N ARG A 211 3.24 5.26 -14.83
CA ARG A 211 3.17 6.38 -15.80
C ARG A 211 1.72 6.52 -16.28
N PRO A 212 1.15 7.74 -16.35
CA PRO A 212 -0.15 7.95 -16.97
C PRO A 212 -0.06 7.60 -18.47
N ARG A 213 -1.06 6.90 -18.99
CA ARG A 213 -1.23 6.68 -20.43
C ARG A 213 -1.41 8.05 -21.09
N ARG A 214 -0.41 8.50 -21.86
CA ARG A 214 -0.56 9.66 -22.74
C ARG A 214 -1.50 9.28 -23.88
N SER A 215 -2.67 9.88 -23.93
CA SER A 215 -3.56 9.90 -25.09
C SER A 215 -3.32 11.20 -25.86
N VAL A 216 -2.72 11.14 -27.06
CA VAL A 216 -2.78 12.24 -28.06
C VAL A 216 -2.40 11.70 -29.47
N PRO A 217 -2.67 12.40 -30.59
CA PRO A 217 -3.94 12.43 -31.33
C PRO A 217 -3.77 12.03 -32.83
N GLY A 218 -4.86 11.71 -33.51
CA GLY A 218 -4.88 11.53 -34.97
C GLY A 218 -6.05 12.26 -35.60
N CYS A 219 -5.79 13.43 -36.19
CA CYS A 219 -6.76 14.21 -36.95
C CYS A 219 -6.53 14.03 -38.45
N ARG A 220 -7.65 14.09 -39.21
CA ARG A 220 -7.85 14.42 -40.65
C ARG A 220 -8.15 13.26 -41.64
N ARG A 221 -9.37 13.29 -42.18
CA ARG A 221 -9.77 13.68 -43.57
C ARG A 221 -11.31 13.72 -43.63
N SER A 222 -11.97 14.87 -43.80
CA SER A 222 -12.35 15.57 -45.06
C SER A 222 -13.53 14.94 -45.84
N SER A 223 -14.75 15.52 -45.76
CA SER A 223 -15.56 16.08 -46.88
C SER A 223 -17.07 16.24 -46.56
N MET A 224 -17.59 17.40 -47.01
CA MET A 224 -18.89 18.11 -46.87
C MET A 224 -20.14 17.44 -47.55
N PRO A 225 -21.32 18.11 -47.70
CA PRO A 225 -22.24 18.78 -46.76
C PRO A 225 -23.75 18.44 -47.04
N GLN A 226 -24.69 19.27 -46.51
CA GLN A 226 -26.14 19.43 -46.79
C GLN A 226 -27.04 18.97 -45.61
N GLY A 227 -28.01 19.72 -45.09
CA GLY A 227 -28.58 21.03 -45.40
C GLY A 227 -29.48 21.49 -44.24
N ARG A 228 -29.72 22.80 -44.16
CA ARG A 228 -30.75 23.47 -43.33
C ARG A 228 -32.03 23.63 -44.18
N PRO A 229 -33.25 23.84 -43.64
CA PRO A 229 -33.54 24.97 -42.74
C PRO A 229 -34.55 24.72 -41.59
N ALA A 230 -34.63 25.71 -40.70
CA ALA A 230 -35.63 25.89 -39.64
C ALA A 230 -37.02 26.24 -40.23
N PRO A 231 -38.09 26.30 -39.39
CA PRO A 231 -38.45 27.62 -38.88
C PRO A 231 -38.96 27.68 -37.41
N THR A 232 -39.04 28.94 -37.00
CA THR A 232 -39.48 29.66 -35.78
C THR A 232 -40.89 29.38 -35.22
N ALA A 233 -41.06 29.56 -33.90
CA ALA A 233 -42.10 30.37 -33.21
C ALA A 233 -42.02 30.09 -31.68
N ALA A 234 -41.68 31.07 -30.82
CA ALA A 234 -42.53 32.07 -30.16
C ALA A 234 -43.35 31.52 -28.95
N GLY A 235 -43.20 32.15 -27.77
CA GLY A 235 -44.06 31.90 -26.62
C GLY A 235 -43.48 32.39 -25.28
N ALA A 236 -43.74 33.65 -24.95
CA ALA A 236 -43.41 34.29 -23.68
C ALA A 236 -44.39 33.91 -22.55
N ALA A 237 -43.96 33.94 -21.29
CA ALA A 237 -44.71 34.59 -20.19
C ALA A 237 -43.94 34.59 -18.86
N ARG A 238 -43.98 35.75 -18.19
CA ARG A 238 -43.51 36.05 -16.84
C ARG A 238 -44.62 35.80 -15.81
N SER A 239 -44.26 35.47 -14.57
CA SER A 239 -44.94 35.88 -13.32
C SER A 239 -44.12 35.33 -12.13
N ARG A 240 -43.36 36.08 -11.32
CA ARG A 240 -43.68 37.04 -10.24
C ARG A 240 -44.52 36.51 -9.05
N ARG A 241 -44.03 36.87 -7.85
CA ARG A 241 -44.57 36.81 -6.46
C ARG A 241 -44.26 35.50 -5.72
N GLY A 242 -43.69 35.45 -4.52
CA GLY A 242 -43.38 36.46 -3.50
C GLY A 242 -44.40 36.47 -2.35
N SER A 243 -44.07 35.83 -1.22
CA SER A 243 -44.59 36.06 0.16
C SER A 243 -43.91 35.04 1.11
N ARG A 244 -42.99 35.46 1.99
CA ARG A 244 -43.18 35.94 3.38
C ARG A 244 -43.49 34.84 4.42
N LEU A 245 -42.58 34.77 5.39
CA LEU A 245 -42.76 34.66 6.85
C LEU A 245 -43.61 33.50 7.40
N ASN A 246 -42.93 32.54 8.05
CA ASN A 246 -42.81 32.48 9.51
C ASN A 246 -41.50 31.80 9.89
#